data_AF-A0A535LHC2-F1
#
_entry.id   AF-A0A535LHC2-F1
#
_cell.length_a   1.000
_cell.length_b   1.000
_cell.length_c   1.000
_cell.angle_alpha   90.00
_cell.angle_beta   90.00
_cell.angle_gamma   90.00
#
_symmetry.space_group_name_H-M   'P 1'
#
loop_
_entity.id
_entity.type
_entity.pdbx_description
1 polymer ?
#
loop_
_entity_poly.entity_id
_entity_poly.type
_entity_poly.pdbx_seq_one_letter_code
_entity_poly.pdbx_strand_id
1 'polypeptide(L)'
;QIRLTGGEPLVRRDVPDFIRQLRKIAGLRSLSLTTNGILLKQQAGALAQAGLNRINVSLDSLIREKFAQLTRRDQLSRVLEGLEELEKYPSIHPIKVNAVAIRGYSEEEALDFVRLARRKAYVMRWIEFMPLDADQIWRKEDILTGAELKAIIEAEYGPLVPITTGDPSETARRYTFSDGIGEVGFINPVSEPFCATCDRIRLTADGQLRTCLFATEETDLRAIIRSEASDDDLAATIRRAVWNKELKHYIGDKRFKRANRSMSMIGG
;
A
#
# COMPACT_ATOMS: atom_id res chain seq x y z
N GLN A 1 14.28 1.33 3.29
CA GLN A 1 12.99 1.27 4.01
C GLN A 1 12.55 -0.19 4.04
N ILE A 2 11.77 -0.61 5.05
CA ILE A 2 11.05 -1.90 5.02
C ILE A 2 9.56 -1.63 5.16
N ARG A 3 8.75 -2.32 4.36
CA ARG A 3 7.29 -2.32 4.46
C ARG A 3 6.79 -3.70 4.82
N LEU A 4 6.21 -3.81 6.00
CA LEU A 4 5.50 -4.99 6.46
C LEU A 4 4.11 -5.01 5.84
N THR A 5 3.77 -6.16 5.31
CA THR A 5 2.54 -6.42 4.58
C THR A 5 2.29 -7.94 4.64
N GLY A 6 1.35 -8.45 3.87
CA GLY A 6 0.94 -9.85 3.88
C GLY A 6 -0.48 -9.94 3.35
N GLY A 7 -1.18 -11.06 3.58
CA GLY A 7 -2.65 -11.00 3.54
C GLY A 7 -3.11 -9.94 4.55
N GLU A 8 -3.26 -10.31 5.82
CA GLU A 8 -3.35 -9.32 6.90
C GLU A 8 -2.18 -9.51 7.85
N PRO A 9 -1.18 -8.60 7.90
CA PRO A 9 0.00 -8.82 8.73
C PRO A 9 -0.34 -8.90 10.21
N LEU A 10 -1.34 -8.19 10.71
CA LEU A 10 -1.70 -8.22 12.14
C LEU A 10 -2.28 -9.56 12.61
N VAL A 11 -2.56 -10.50 11.70
CA VAL A 11 -2.92 -11.89 12.06
C VAL A 11 -1.69 -12.69 12.51
N ARG A 12 -0.48 -12.26 12.13
CA ARG A 12 0.75 -12.91 12.60
C ARG A 12 0.98 -12.58 14.07
N ARG A 13 1.07 -13.61 14.92
CA ARG A 13 1.06 -13.50 16.40
C ARG A 13 2.19 -12.66 17.00
N ASP A 14 3.31 -12.50 16.29
CA ASP A 14 4.56 -11.92 16.77
C ASP A 14 5.02 -10.70 15.95
N VAL A 15 4.10 -9.97 15.30
CA VAL A 15 4.44 -8.76 14.53
C VAL A 15 5.20 -7.72 15.35
N PRO A 16 4.82 -7.39 16.60
CA PRO A 16 5.59 -6.44 17.42
C PRO A 16 7.04 -6.90 17.64
N ASP A 17 7.25 -8.19 17.90
CA ASP A 17 8.57 -8.77 18.14
C ASP A 17 9.43 -8.73 16.88
N PHE A 18 8.81 -9.00 15.72
CA PHE A 18 9.47 -8.88 14.44
C PHE A 18 9.86 -7.44 14.11
N ILE A 19 8.97 -6.47 14.39
CA ILE A 19 9.27 -5.04 14.28
C ILE A 19 10.49 -4.68 15.13
N ARG A 20 10.55 -5.14 16.39
CA ARG A 20 11.70 -4.92 17.28
C ARG A 20 13.00 -5.48 16.70
N GLN A 21 12.96 -6.65 16.07
CA GLN A 21 14.13 -7.22 15.40
C GLN A 21 14.58 -6.37 14.21
N LEU A 22 13.65 -5.95 13.35
CA LEU A 22 13.97 -5.12 12.19
C LEU A 22 14.58 -3.77 12.57
N ARG A 23 14.14 -3.17 13.69
CA ARG A 23 14.70 -1.91 14.18
C ARG A 23 16.17 -1.99 14.59
N LYS A 24 16.72 -3.19 14.82
CA LYS A 24 18.14 -3.40 15.10
C LYS A 24 19.02 -3.32 13.84
N ILE A 25 18.42 -3.34 12.64
CA ILE A 25 19.16 -3.29 11.38
C ILE A 25 19.75 -1.89 11.19
N ALA A 26 21.08 -1.80 11.19
CA ALA A 26 21.79 -0.56 10.93
C ALA A 26 21.41 0.02 9.55
N GLY A 27 21.17 1.34 9.50
CA GLY A 27 20.77 2.03 8.27
C GLY A 27 19.28 1.93 7.91
N LEU A 28 18.46 1.20 8.68
CA LEU A 28 17.01 1.16 8.45
C LEU A 28 16.33 2.49 8.83
N ARG A 29 16.13 3.36 7.84
CA ARG A 29 15.54 4.70 8.02
C ARG A 29 14.05 4.70 8.40
N SER A 30 13.27 3.78 7.83
CA SER A 30 11.81 3.76 8.02
C SER A 30 11.26 2.34 7.95
N LEU A 31 10.27 2.09 8.81
CA LEU A 31 9.52 0.86 8.92
C LEU A 31 8.02 1.19 8.88
N SER A 32 7.36 0.73 7.82
CA SER A 32 5.93 0.94 7.60
C SER A 32 5.15 -0.37 7.64
N LEU A 33 3.89 -0.34 8.09
CA LEU A 33 2.96 -1.46 8.00
C LEU A 33 1.81 -1.11 7.04
N THR A 34 1.32 -2.06 6.24
CA THR A 34 0.04 -1.96 5.54
C THR A 34 -0.95 -2.97 6.12
N THR A 35 -2.13 -2.54 6.54
CA THR A 35 -3.15 -3.38 7.20
C THR A 35 -4.55 -3.00 6.74
N ASN A 36 -5.52 -3.92 6.81
CA ASN A 36 -6.94 -3.61 6.68
C ASN A 36 -7.53 -2.88 7.91
N GLY A 37 -6.75 -2.77 8.99
CA GLY A 37 -7.07 -1.97 10.16
C GLY A 37 -7.98 -2.64 11.20
N ILE A 38 -8.56 -3.79 10.91
CA ILE A 38 -9.53 -4.47 11.79
C ILE A 38 -8.94 -4.78 13.18
N LEU A 39 -7.65 -5.11 13.26
CA LEU A 39 -6.97 -5.48 14.50
C LEU A 39 -6.22 -4.31 15.17
N LEU A 40 -6.30 -3.09 14.63
CA LEU A 40 -5.53 -1.96 15.13
C LEU A 40 -5.93 -1.53 16.53
N LYS A 41 -7.23 -1.56 16.86
CA LYS A 41 -7.70 -1.20 18.20
C LYS A 41 -6.99 -2.01 19.30
N GLN A 42 -6.65 -3.26 19.01
CA GLN A 42 -6.01 -4.16 19.96
C GLN A 42 -4.47 -4.07 19.93
N GLN A 43 -3.89 -3.74 18.77
CA GLN A 43 -2.45 -3.90 18.54
C GLN A 43 -1.67 -2.58 18.39
N ALA A 44 -2.32 -1.44 18.17
CA ALA A 44 -1.67 -0.15 17.90
C ALA A 44 -0.62 0.21 18.96
N GLY A 45 -0.93 0.05 20.25
CA GLY A 45 0.01 0.33 21.34
C GLY A 45 1.25 -0.56 21.31
N ALA A 46 1.09 -1.86 21.07
CA ALA A 46 2.22 -2.78 20.96
C ALA A 46 3.09 -2.48 19.73
N LEU A 47 2.48 -2.10 18.60
CA LEU A 47 3.19 -1.69 17.38
C LEU A 47 4.00 -0.40 17.60
N ALA A 48 3.42 0.57 18.30
CA ALA A 48 4.10 1.82 18.65
C ALA A 48 5.31 1.57 19.56
N GLN A 49 5.12 0.79 20.63
CA GLN A 49 6.19 0.38 21.56
C GLN A 49 7.31 -0.41 20.86
N ALA A 50 6.96 -1.21 19.86
CA ALA A 50 7.94 -1.95 19.06
C ALA A 50 8.79 -1.04 18.14
N GLY A 51 8.36 0.20 17.91
CA GLY A 51 9.07 1.18 17.09
C GLY A 51 8.58 1.30 15.65
N LEU A 52 7.33 0.89 15.37
CA LEU A 52 6.67 1.22 14.10
C LEU A 52 6.56 2.73 13.96
N ASN A 53 6.86 3.28 12.79
CA ASN A 53 6.86 4.72 12.55
C ASN A 53 5.91 5.19 11.46
N ARG A 54 5.48 4.31 10.55
CA ARG A 54 4.54 4.66 9.48
C ARG A 54 3.48 3.58 9.34
N ILE A 55 2.28 3.97 8.92
CA ILE A 55 1.20 3.02 8.68
C ILE A 55 0.36 3.40 7.48
N ASN A 56 -0.14 2.37 6.79
CA ASN A 56 -1.09 2.48 5.69
C ASN A 56 -2.29 1.59 6.05
N VAL A 57 -3.48 2.18 6.12
CA VAL A 57 -4.72 1.46 6.40
C VAL A 57 -5.55 1.39 5.14
N SER A 58 -5.88 0.19 4.70
CA SER A 58 -6.78 -0.03 3.56
C SER A 58 -8.23 0.14 4.02
N LEU A 59 -8.94 1.09 3.41
CA LEU A 59 -10.33 1.43 3.69
C LEU A 59 -10.98 1.94 2.40
N ASP A 60 -11.69 1.06 1.71
CA ASP A 60 -12.22 1.32 0.37
C ASP A 60 -13.60 2.00 0.37
N SER A 61 -14.29 2.07 1.52
CA SER A 61 -15.59 2.74 1.65
C SER A 61 -15.83 3.15 3.11
N LEU A 62 -16.49 4.29 3.29
CA LEU A 62 -17.02 4.81 4.55
C LEU A 62 -18.50 4.44 4.74
N ILE A 63 -19.13 3.82 3.74
CA ILE A 63 -20.50 3.31 3.80
C ILE A 63 -20.45 1.82 4.16
N ARG A 64 -21.16 1.45 5.24
CA ARG A 64 -21.12 0.09 5.82
C ARG A 64 -21.47 -1.00 4.80
N GLU A 65 -22.54 -0.79 4.04
CA GLU A 65 -23.07 -1.76 3.08
C GLU A 65 -22.07 -1.99 1.93
N LYS A 66 -21.52 -0.89 1.39
CA LYS A 66 -20.50 -0.92 0.33
C LYS A 66 -19.22 -1.58 0.83
N PHE A 67 -18.72 -1.19 2.01
CA PHE A 67 -17.58 -1.84 2.66
C PHE A 67 -17.80 -3.35 2.82
N ALA A 68 -18.96 -3.78 3.32
CA ALA A 68 -19.28 -5.18 3.53
C ALA A 68 -19.37 -5.95 2.21
N GLN A 69 -19.91 -5.34 1.16
CA GLN A 69 -19.96 -5.90 -0.19
C GLN A 69 -18.55 -6.18 -0.73
N LEU A 70 -17.64 -5.20 -0.61
CA LEU A 70 -16.29 -5.32 -1.18
C LEU A 70 -15.39 -6.26 -0.37
N THR A 71 -15.39 -6.12 0.96
CA THR A 71 -14.52 -6.90 1.85
C THR A 71 -15.11 -8.27 2.23
N ARG A 72 -16.38 -8.52 1.86
CA ARG A 72 -17.19 -9.68 2.26
C ARG A 72 -17.34 -9.82 3.79
N ARG A 73 -17.12 -8.73 4.54
CA ARG A 73 -17.17 -8.69 6.01
C ARG A 73 -17.72 -7.35 6.50
N ASP A 74 -18.69 -7.40 7.39
CA ASP A 74 -19.24 -6.20 8.03
C ASP A 74 -18.37 -5.79 9.22
N GLN A 75 -17.23 -5.14 8.95
CA GLN A 75 -16.25 -4.73 9.97
C GLN A 75 -15.78 -3.27 9.84
N LEU A 76 -16.52 -2.42 9.13
CA LEU A 76 -16.18 -1.00 8.96
C LEU A 76 -15.95 -0.30 10.31
N SER A 77 -16.85 -0.52 11.28
CA SER A 77 -16.73 0.08 12.62
C SER A 77 -15.40 -0.25 13.30
N ARG A 78 -14.91 -1.49 13.16
CA ARG A 78 -13.63 -1.91 13.75
C ARG A 78 -12.44 -1.22 13.10
N VAL A 79 -12.50 -0.97 11.79
CA VAL A 79 -11.45 -0.23 11.08
C VAL A 79 -11.41 1.22 11.56
N LEU A 80 -12.57 1.87 11.69
CA LEU A 80 -12.68 3.23 12.20
C LEU A 80 -12.21 3.34 13.66
N GLU A 81 -12.65 2.44 14.54
CA GLU A 81 -12.15 2.35 15.93
C GLU A 81 -10.63 2.11 15.97
N GLY A 82 -10.09 1.34 15.02
CA GLY A 82 -8.66 1.10 14.89
C GLY A 82 -7.87 2.34 14.46
N LEU A 83 -8.42 3.14 13.55
CA LEU A 83 -7.86 4.44 13.16
C LEU A 83 -7.89 5.44 14.32
N GLU A 84 -9.00 5.50 15.08
CA GLU A 84 -9.11 6.32 16.29
C GLU A 84 -8.11 5.90 17.37
N GLU A 85 -7.88 4.60 17.55
CA GLU A 85 -6.85 4.10 18.48
C GLU A 85 -5.45 4.52 18.04
N LEU A 86 -5.14 4.47 16.74
CA LEU A 86 -3.84 4.89 16.21
C LEU A 86 -3.53 6.37 16.50
N GLU A 87 -4.53 7.24 16.53
CA GLU A 87 -4.36 8.67 16.85
C GLU A 87 -3.71 8.92 18.21
N LYS A 88 -3.83 7.96 19.14
CA LYS A 88 -3.21 8.03 20.47
C LYS A 88 -1.69 7.85 20.46
N TYR A 89 -1.10 7.46 19.33
CA TYR A 89 0.33 7.13 19.22
C TYR A 89 1.03 8.01 18.18
N PRO A 90 1.45 9.25 18.53
CA PRO A 90 2.12 10.19 17.62
C PRO A 90 3.41 9.66 16.99
N SER A 91 4.02 8.61 17.56
CA SER A 91 5.19 7.94 16.99
C SER A 91 4.90 7.23 15.66
N ILE A 92 3.63 6.91 15.37
CA ILE A 92 3.19 6.31 14.10
C ILE A 92 2.57 7.42 13.25
N HIS A 93 3.38 8.07 12.42
CA HIS A 93 2.94 9.18 11.58
C HIS A 93 3.68 9.20 10.22
N PRO A 94 3.03 9.60 9.11
CA PRO A 94 1.59 9.86 8.99
C PRO A 94 0.76 8.58 8.99
N ILE A 95 -0.49 8.72 9.43
CA ILE A 95 -1.54 7.72 9.19
C ILE A 95 -2.02 7.94 7.76
N LYS A 96 -1.71 6.98 6.87
CA LYS A 96 -2.15 7.04 5.48
C LYS A 96 -3.36 6.11 5.29
N VAL A 97 -4.44 6.62 4.73
CA VAL A 97 -5.62 5.84 4.38
C VAL A 97 -5.59 5.58 2.87
N ASN A 98 -5.76 4.34 2.46
CA ASN A 98 -5.73 3.92 1.07
C ASN A 98 -7.09 3.35 0.66
N ALA A 99 -7.63 3.83 -0.45
CA ALA A 99 -8.77 3.22 -1.14
C ALA A 99 -8.38 2.83 -2.57
N VAL A 100 -8.87 1.70 -3.05
CA VAL A 100 -8.81 1.34 -4.48
C VAL A 100 -9.87 2.14 -5.22
N ALA A 101 -9.46 2.87 -6.27
CA ALA A 101 -10.32 3.67 -7.11
C ALA A 101 -11.02 2.80 -8.16
N ILE A 102 -12.28 2.50 -7.91
CA ILE A 102 -13.18 1.70 -8.76
C ILE A 102 -14.27 2.60 -9.32
N ARG A 103 -14.46 2.57 -10.64
CA ARG A 103 -15.51 3.33 -11.34
C ARG A 103 -16.90 2.86 -10.97
N GLY A 104 -17.83 3.80 -10.85
CA GLY A 104 -19.21 3.55 -10.42
C GLY A 104 -19.32 3.13 -8.95
N TYR A 105 -18.27 3.37 -8.17
CA TYR A 105 -18.21 2.99 -6.76
C TYR A 105 -17.52 4.04 -5.91
N SER A 106 -16.36 4.55 -6.33
CA SER A 106 -15.53 5.41 -5.46
C SER A 106 -15.87 6.90 -5.58
N GLU A 107 -16.49 7.31 -6.69
CA GLU A 107 -16.75 8.71 -7.03
C GLU A 107 -17.58 9.42 -5.95
N GLU A 108 -18.67 8.79 -5.52
CA GLU A 108 -19.61 9.36 -4.55
C GLU A 108 -18.98 9.59 -3.18
N GLU A 109 -18.06 8.72 -2.77
CA GLU A 109 -17.40 8.78 -1.46
C GLU A 109 -16.09 9.58 -1.49
N ALA A 110 -15.62 10.01 -2.67
CA ALA A 110 -14.35 10.73 -2.80
C ALA A 110 -14.32 11.98 -1.91
N LEU A 111 -15.42 12.76 -1.91
CA LEU A 111 -15.55 13.95 -1.08
C LEU A 111 -15.72 13.62 0.42
N ASP A 112 -16.33 12.49 0.77
CA ASP A 112 -16.42 12.03 2.17
C ASP A 112 -15.05 11.65 2.73
N PHE A 113 -14.23 10.97 1.95
CA PHE A 113 -12.84 10.69 2.32
C PHE A 113 -12.01 11.96 2.46
N VAL A 114 -12.20 12.95 1.58
CA VAL A 114 -11.57 14.27 1.75
C VAL A 114 -12.00 14.93 3.05
N ARG A 115 -13.31 14.96 3.34
CA ARG A 115 -13.84 15.49 4.61
C ARG A 115 -13.23 14.80 5.82
N LEU A 116 -13.10 13.47 5.77
CA LEU A 116 -12.45 12.68 6.83
C LEU A 116 -10.99 13.08 6.99
N ALA A 117 -10.21 13.15 5.92
CA ALA A 117 -8.77 13.48 5.93
C ALA A 117 -8.45 14.94 6.23
N ARG A 118 -9.43 15.84 6.09
CA ARG A 118 -9.32 17.23 6.56
C ARG A 118 -9.67 17.36 8.05
N ARG A 119 -10.62 16.55 8.55
CA ARG A 119 -11.02 16.53 9.97
C ARG A 119 -10.03 15.79 10.85
N LYS A 120 -9.53 14.66 10.37
CA LYS A 120 -8.51 13.82 11.01
C LYS A 120 -7.23 14.05 10.24
N ALA A 121 -6.08 14.23 10.90
CA ALA A 121 -4.79 14.48 10.24
C ALA A 121 -4.24 13.25 9.48
N TYR A 122 -5.07 12.67 8.62
CA TYR A 122 -4.79 11.52 7.78
C TYR A 122 -4.37 11.99 6.40
N VAL A 123 -3.56 11.19 5.73
CA VAL A 123 -3.25 11.37 4.31
C VAL A 123 -4.12 10.40 3.52
N MET A 124 -5.12 10.92 2.81
CA MET A 124 -5.98 10.09 1.98
C MET A 124 -5.30 9.79 0.65
N ARG A 125 -5.33 8.53 0.20
CA ARG A 125 -4.77 8.15 -1.09
C ARG A 125 -5.66 7.19 -1.85
N TRP A 126 -5.78 7.44 -3.15
CA TRP A 126 -6.44 6.53 -4.06
C TRP A 126 -5.42 5.78 -4.91
N ILE A 127 -5.65 4.49 -5.09
CA ILE A 127 -4.84 3.59 -5.90
C ILE A 127 -5.69 3.14 -7.08
N GLU A 128 -5.25 3.36 -8.31
CA GLU A 128 -6.00 2.86 -9.47
C GLU A 128 -6.18 1.35 -9.40
N PHE A 129 -7.37 0.88 -9.76
CA PHE A 129 -7.65 -0.54 -9.81
C PHE A 129 -6.72 -1.24 -10.82
N MET A 130 -6.09 -2.34 -10.39
CA MET A 130 -5.06 -3.07 -11.15
C MET A 130 -5.43 -4.55 -11.35
N PRO A 131 -4.94 -5.19 -12.44
CA PRO A 131 -5.18 -6.60 -12.74
C PRO A 131 -4.29 -7.53 -11.89
N LEU A 132 -4.51 -7.54 -10.57
CA LEU A 132 -3.84 -8.42 -9.59
C LEU A 132 -4.86 -9.24 -8.78
N ASP A 133 -6.03 -9.45 -9.37
CA ASP A 133 -7.17 -10.11 -8.79
C ASP A 133 -7.18 -11.61 -9.12
N ALA A 134 -7.48 -12.44 -8.11
CA ALA A 134 -7.58 -13.90 -8.28
C ALA A 134 -8.70 -14.28 -9.26
N ASP A 135 -9.80 -13.52 -9.21
CA ASP A 135 -11.03 -13.82 -9.92
C ASP A 135 -11.01 -13.30 -11.38
N GLN A 136 -9.94 -12.61 -11.81
CA GLN A 136 -9.74 -12.09 -13.17
C GLN A 136 -10.87 -11.16 -13.68
N ILE A 137 -11.63 -10.59 -12.76
CA ILE A 137 -12.74 -9.66 -12.93
C ILE A 137 -12.25 -8.29 -13.42
N TRP A 138 -10.98 -7.94 -13.22
CA TRP A 138 -10.46 -6.64 -13.64
C TRP A 138 -10.70 -6.38 -15.13
N ARG A 139 -11.34 -5.24 -15.43
CA ARG A 139 -11.48 -4.66 -16.77
C ARG A 139 -10.99 -3.22 -16.75
N LYS A 140 -10.51 -2.75 -17.90
CA LYS A 140 -9.93 -1.40 -18.03
C LYS A 140 -11.00 -0.32 -17.79
N GLU A 141 -12.24 -0.63 -18.11
CA GLU A 141 -13.39 0.25 -17.99
C GLU A 141 -13.76 0.50 -16.52
N ASP A 142 -13.40 -0.42 -15.62
CA ASP A 142 -13.68 -0.31 -14.18
C ASP A 142 -12.67 0.61 -13.45
N ILE A 143 -11.65 1.12 -14.15
CA ILE A 143 -10.64 2.02 -13.58
C ILE A 143 -11.21 3.42 -13.48
N LEU A 144 -11.25 3.96 -12.26
CA LEU A 144 -11.39 5.40 -12.02
C LEU A 144 -9.98 6.00 -11.85
N THR A 145 -9.58 6.87 -12.77
CA THR A 145 -8.21 7.39 -12.80
C THR A 145 -7.97 8.43 -11.71
N GLY A 146 -6.70 8.61 -11.34
CA GLY A 146 -6.32 9.70 -10.42
C GLY A 146 -6.67 11.09 -10.94
N ALA A 147 -6.65 11.30 -12.27
CA ALA A 147 -7.04 12.56 -12.89
C ALA A 147 -8.56 12.84 -12.75
N GLU A 148 -9.40 11.82 -12.91
CA GLU A 148 -10.85 11.94 -12.71
C GLU A 148 -11.20 12.23 -11.25
N LEU A 149 -10.59 11.50 -10.31
CA LEU A 149 -10.77 11.78 -8.87
C LEU A 149 -10.30 13.17 -8.48
N LYS A 150 -9.15 13.60 -9.02
CA LYS A 150 -8.64 14.96 -8.81
C LYS A 150 -9.66 15.99 -9.30
N ALA A 151 -10.24 15.81 -10.49
CA ALA A 151 -11.25 16.72 -11.03
C ALA A 151 -12.51 16.79 -10.16
N ILE A 152 -12.99 15.65 -9.63
CA ILE A 152 -14.12 15.60 -8.69
C ILE A 152 -13.81 16.43 -7.43
N ILE A 153 -12.61 16.27 -6.87
CA ILE A 153 -12.20 16.99 -5.65
C ILE A 153 -12.05 18.49 -5.93
N GLU A 154 -11.45 18.85 -7.07
CA GLU A 154 -11.23 20.25 -7.44
C GLU A 154 -12.54 21.00 -7.77
N ALA A 155 -13.57 20.29 -8.22
CA ALA A 155 -14.89 20.89 -8.44
C ALA A 155 -15.53 21.42 -7.15
N GLU A 156 -15.26 20.77 -6.01
CA GLU A 156 -15.79 21.16 -4.69
C GLU A 156 -14.83 22.11 -3.95
N TYR A 157 -13.53 21.81 -3.95
CA TYR A 157 -12.55 22.49 -3.09
C TYR A 157 -11.66 23.50 -3.84
N GLY A 158 -11.84 23.64 -5.15
CA GLY A 158 -10.94 24.44 -6.00
C GLY A 158 -9.62 23.73 -6.29
N PRO A 159 -8.70 24.40 -7.02
CA PRO A 159 -7.46 23.79 -7.49
C PRO A 159 -6.60 23.24 -6.36
N LEU A 160 -6.14 21.99 -6.52
CA LEU A 160 -5.23 21.34 -5.60
C LEU A 160 -3.79 21.80 -5.84
N VAL A 161 -3.05 22.04 -4.74
CA VAL A 161 -1.66 22.50 -4.76
C VAL A 161 -0.72 21.29 -4.68
N PRO A 162 0.17 21.06 -5.66
CA PRO A 162 1.10 19.94 -5.64
C PRO A 162 2.10 20.03 -4.47
N ILE A 163 2.36 18.90 -3.81
CA ILE A 163 3.44 18.76 -2.82
C ILE A 163 4.62 18.06 -3.48
N THR A 164 5.70 18.81 -3.74
CA THR A 164 6.91 18.32 -4.44
C THR A 164 8.06 17.93 -3.50
N THR A 165 7.93 18.24 -2.21
CA THR A 165 8.89 17.81 -1.18
C THR A 165 8.58 16.40 -0.72
N GLY A 166 9.52 15.73 -0.04
CA GLY A 166 9.30 14.43 0.60
C GLY A 166 10.24 13.32 0.11
N ASP A 167 9.79 12.08 0.28
CA ASP A 167 10.55 10.86 -0.03
C ASP A 167 10.54 10.60 -1.55
N PRO A 168 11.70 10.59 -2.23
CA PRO A 168 11.77 10.32 -3.67
C PRO A 168 11.20 8.95 -4.09
N SER A 169 11.10 7.99 -3.15
CA SER A 169 10.51 6.67 -3.37
C SER A 169 8.98 6.64 -3.24
N GLU A 170 8.34 7.79 -2.94
CA GLU A 170 6.89 7.89 -2.84
C GLU A 170 6.22 7.74 -4.21
N THR A 171 5.33 6.76 -4.33
CA THR A 171 4.61 6.47 -5.58
C THR A 171 3.37 7.35 -5.77
N ALA A 172 2.91 8.01 -4.71
CA ALA A 172 1.73 8.85 -4.76
C ALA A 172 2.12 10.24 -5.25
N ARG A 173 1.37 10.78 -6.20
CA ARG A 173 1.38 12.21 -6.51
C ARG A 173 0.55 12.91 -5.46
N ARG A 174 1.18 13.79 -4.69
CA ARG A 174 0.59 14.36 -3.47
C ARG A 174 0.17 15.79 -3.69
N TYR A 175 -0.94 16.14 -3.07
CA TYR A 175 -1.53 17.45 -3.17
C TYR A 175 -2.08 17.89 -1.81
N THR A 176 -2.06 19.18 -1.57
CA THR A 176 -2.78 19.84 -0.49
C THR A 176 -3.81 20.81 -1.08
N PHE A 177 -4.60 21.43 -0.22
CA PHE A 177 -5.63 22.40 -0.57
C PHE A 177 -5.07 23.82 -0.47
N SER A 178 -5.74 24.80 -1.09
CA SER A 178 -5.31 26.20 -1.07
C SER A 178 -5.24 26.81 0.34
N ASP A 179 -6.03 26.28 1.27
CA ASP A 179 -6.02 26.66 2.69
C ASP A 179 -4.99 25.89 3.53
N GLY A 180 -4.24 24.96 2.92
CA GLY A 180 -3.22 24.15 3.59
C GLY A 180 -3.76 23.04 4.50
N ILE A 181 -5.07 22.79 4.52
CA ILE A 181 -5.67 21.80 5.41
C ILE A 181 -5.87 20.47 4.68
N GLY A 182 -5.20 19.42 5.17
CA GLY A 182 -5.32 18.06 4.64
C GLY A 182 -4.41 17.77 3.44
N GLU A 183 -4.22 16.48 3.18
CA GLU A 183 -3.37 15.96 2.12
C GLU A 183 -4.08 14.80 1.40
N VAL A 184 -4.09 14.86 0.07
CA VAL A 184 -4.57 13.78 -0.79
C VAL A 184 -3.46 13.29 -1.71
N GLY A 185 -3.52 12.03 -2.12
CA GLY A 185 -2.56 11.47 -3.07
C GLY A 185 -3.18 10.50 -4.06
N PHE A 186 -2.62 10.46 -5.26
CA PHE A 186 -3.04 9.56 -6.33
C PHE A 186 -1.89 8.64 -6.72
N ILE A 187 -2.12 7.33 -6.63
CA ILE A 187 -1.18 6.29 -7.03
C ILE A 187 -1.72 5.71 -8.34
N ASN A 188 -1.08 6.07 -9.46
CA ASN A 188 -1.57 5.84 -10.82
C ASN A 188 -0.75 4.77 -11.56
N PRO A 189 -0.74 3.50 -11.14
CA PRO A 189 0.05 2.45 -11.76
C PRO A 189 -0.38 2.11 -13.20
N VAL A 190 -1.59 2.48 -13.63
CA VAL A 190 -2.10 2.14 -14.97
C VAL A 190 -2.04 3.35 -15.89
N SER A 191 -2.65 4.47 -15.51
CA SER A 191 -2.74 5.65 -16.37
C SER A 191 -1.41 6.43 -16.45
N GLU A 192 -0.63 6.46 -15.36
CA GLU A 192 0.62 7.22 -15.28
C GLU A 192 1.74 6.42 -14.55
N PRO A 193 2.23 5.31 -15.15
CA PRO A 193 3.13 4.38 -14.47
C PRO A 193 4.45 4.99 -13.99
N PHE A 194 4.90 4.61 -12.81
CA PHE A 194 6.15 5.08 -12.17
C PHE A 194 7.26 4.01 -12.15
N CYS A 195 7.28 3.10 -13.13
CA CYS A 195 8.27 2.00 -13.16
C CYS A 195 9.71 2.52 -13.24
N ALA A 196 9.94 3.63 -13.95
CA ALA A 196 11.26 4.21 -14.17
C ALA A 196 11.98 4.63 -12.88
N THR A 197 11.24 4.92 -11.81
CA THR A 197 11.78 5.30 -10.50
C THR A 197 11.51 4.24 -9.42
N CYS A 198 11.03 3.06 -9.81
CA CYS A 198 10.64 2.02 -8.86
C CYS A 198 11.85 1.25 -8.32
N ASP A 199 12.19 1.53 -7.06
CA ASP A 199 13.29 0.91 -6.29
C ASP A 199 12.84 -0.30 -5.45
N ARG A 200 11.60 -0.77 -5.64
CA ARG A 200 11.00 -1.81 -4.80
C ARG A 200 11.29 -3.22 -5.29
N ILE A 201 11.52 -4.10 -4.32
CA ILE A 201 11.47 -5.56 -4.41
C ILE A 201 10.65 -6.09 -3.22
N ARG A 202 10.22 -7.34 -3.30
CA ARG A 202 9.26 -7.93 -2.36
C ARG A 202 9.67 -9.34 -1.99
N LEU A 203 9.56 -9.67 -0.72
CA LEU A 203 9.67 -11.04 -0.21
C LEU A 203 8.27 -11.54 0.14
N THR A 204 7.87 -12.67 -0.43
CA THR A 204 6.56 -13.28 -0.16
C THR A 204 6.59 -14.08 1.14
N ALA A 205 5.40 -14.46 1.65
CA ALA A 205 5.28 -15.23 2.89
C ALA A 205 5.88 -16.65 2.78
N ASP A 206 5.91 -17.23 1.58
CA ASP A 206 6.57 -18.51 1.29
C ASP A 206 8.08 -18.38 0.98
N GLY A 207 8.63 -17.15 1.06
CA GLY A 207 10.07 -16.88 1.01
C GLY A 207 10.63 -16.68 -0.40
N GLN A 208 9.78 -16.27 -1.34
CA GLN A 208 10.15 -15.99 -2.73
C GLN A 208 10.44 -14.49 -2.91
N LEU A 209 11.53 -14.16 -3.58
CA LEU A 209 11.85 -12.80 -4.00
C LEU A 209 11.16 -12.48 -5.33
N ARG A 210 10.40 -11.38 -5.31
CA ARG A 210 9.76 -10.78 -6.47
C ARG A 210 10.32 -9.39 -6.72
N THR A 211 10.76 -9.11 -7.95
CA THR A 211 11.30 -7.80 -8.34
C THR A 211 10.21 -6.81 -8.78
N CYS A 212 9.01 -7.31 -9.05
CA CYS A 212 7.84 -6.53 -9.42
C CYS A 212 6.58 -7.17 -8.84
N LEU A 213 5.53 -6.37 -8.58
CA LEU A 213 4.21 -6.89 -8.24
C LEU A 213 3.69 -7.83 -9.33
N PHE A 214 3.93 -7.47 -10.58
CA PHE A 214 3.49 -8.18 -11.79
C PHE A 214 4.50 -9.22 -12.30
N ALA A 215 5.54 -9.56 -11.53
CA ALA A 215 6.53 -10.54 -11.98
C ALA A 215 5.88 -11.91 -12.20
N THR A 216 6.20 -12.57 -13.32
CA THR A 216 5.75 -13.94 -13.59
C THR A 216 6.71 -14.99 -13.03
N GLU A 217 7.92 -14.57 -12.67
CA GLU A 217 8.98 -15.40 -12.10
C GLU A 217 9.37 -14.88 -10.71
N GLU A 218 9.89 -15.78 -9.89
CA GLU A 218 10.35 -15.49 -8.52
C GLU A 218 11.67 -16.21 -8.26
N THR A 219 12.41 -15.76 -7.25
CA THR A 219 13.65 -16.41 -6.81
C THR A 219 13.48 -16.97 -5.40
N ASP A 220 13.71 -18.27 -5.22
CA ASP A 220 13.52 -18.94 -3.93
C ASP A 220 14.67 -18.63 -2.96
N LEU A 221 14.53 -17.55 -2.20
CA LEU A 221 15.53 -17.19 -1.18
C LEU A 221 15.44 -18.10 0.05
N ARG A 222 14.29 -18.72 0.31
CA ARG A 222 14.11 -19.62 1.45
C ARG A 222 14.93 -20.89 1.29
N ALA A 223 14.99 -21.45 0.08
CA ALA A 223 15.83 -22.61 -0.23
C ALA A 223 17.31 -22.27 0.00
N ILE A 224 17.75 -21.08 -0.41
CA ILE A 224 19.13 -20.61 -0.24
C ILE A 224 19.48 -20.42 1.23
N ILE A 225 18.62 -19.74 2.01
CA ILE A 225 18.85 -19.52 3.45
C ILE A 225 18.87 -20.84 4.24
N ARG A 226 18.21 -21.88 3.72
CA ARG A 226 18.13 -23.21 4.36
C ARG A 226 19.19 -24.20 3.88
N SER A 227 20.04 -23.80 2.93
CA SER A 227 21.21 -24.56 2.54
C SER A 227 22.45 -24.09 3.31
N GLU A 228 23.63 -24.58 2.94
CA GLU A 228 24.92 -24.12 3.47
C GLU A 228 25.45 -22.86 2.75
N ALA A 229 24.58 -22.12 2.04
CA ALA A 229 24.96 -20.90 1.34
C ALA A 229 25.39 -19.79 2.31
N SER A 230 26.39 -19.01 1.91
CA SER A 230 26.88 -17.86 2.66
C SER A 230 26.00 -16.61 2.46
N ASP A 231 26.19 -15.60 3.31
CA ASP A 231 25.57 -14.28 3.13
C ASP A 231 25.97 -13.64 1.78
N ASP A 232 27.18 -13.92 1.28
CA ASP A 232 27.64 -13.44 -0.02
C ASP A 232 26.90 -14.10 -1.18
N ASP A 233 26.61 -15.40 -1.08
CA ASP A 233 25.79 -16.13 -2.07
C ASP A 233 24.36 -15.60 -2.11
N LEU A 234 23.79 -15.33 -0.93
CA LEU A 234 22.46 -14.72 -0.80
C LEU A 234 22.44 -13.32 -1.42
N ALA A 235 23.43 -12.48 -1.11
CA ALA A 235 23.55 -11.14 -1.66
C ALA A 235 23.74 -11.16 -3.19
N ALA A 236 24.58 -12.05 -3.71
CA ALA A 236 24.78 -12.24 -5.14
C ALA A 236 23.47 -12.66 -5.85
N THR A 237 22.71 -13.57 -5.24
CA THR A 237 21.43 -14.01 -5.78
C THR A 237 20.41 -12.87 -5.84
N ILE A 238 20.29 -12.08 -4.78
CA ILE A 238 19.40 -10.91 -4.74
C ILE A 238 19.82 -9.90 -5.83
N ARG A 239 21.13 -9.59 -5.95
CA ARG A 239 21.64 -8.67 -6.97
C ARG A 239 21.31 -9.14 -8.38
N ARG A 240 21.49 -10.43 -8.68
CA ARG A 240 21.16 -11.02 -9.98
C ARG A 240 19.67 -10.90 -10.29
N ALA A 241 18.79 -11.20 -9.32
CA ALA A 241 17.36 -11.03 -9.51
C ALA A 241 17.01 -9.57 -9.84
N VAL A 242 17.56 -8.61 -9.07
CA VAL A 242 17.37 -7.18 -9.31
C VAL A 242 17.90 -6.73 -10.68
N TRP A 243 19.05 -7.25 -11.11
CA TRP A 243 19.63 -6.93 -12.42
C TRP A 243 18.75 -7.39 -13.59
N ASN A 244 18.02 -8.48 -13.40
CA ASN A 244 17.06 -9.02 -14.36
C ASN A 244 15.65 -8.44 -14.21
N LYS A 245 15.46 -7.40 -13.38
CA LYS A 245 14.17 -6.74 -13.22
C LYS A 245 13.75 -6.09 -14.55
N GLU A 246 12.57 -6.47 -15.02
CA GLU A 246 11.93 -5.88 -16.19
C GLU A 246 11.79 -4.36 -16.08
N LEU A 247 11.91 -3.66 -17.22
CA LEU A 247 11.85 -2.20 -17.29
C LEU A 247 10.50 -1.64 -16.76
N LYS A 248 9.40 -2.36 -17.00
CA LYS A 248 8.05 -1.99 -16.56
C LYS A 248 7.13 -3.20 -16.50
N HIS A 249 5.92 -3.04 -15.93
CA HIS A 249 4.92 -4.10 -15.85
C HIS A 249 4.10 -4.32 -17.14
N TYR A 250 4.28 -3.48 -18.17
CA TYR A 250 3.62 -3.62 -19.49
C TYR A 250 2.07 -3.64 -19.49
N ILE A 251 1.38 -3.21 -18.44
CA ILE A 251 -0.11 -3.11 -18.46
C ILE A 251 -0.54 -2.25 -19.65
N GLY A 252 -1.53 -2.73 -20.40
CA GLY A 252 -2.01 -2.06 -21.62
C GLY A 252 -1.17 -2.33 -22.88
N ASP A 253 -0.09 -3.12 -22.78
CA ASP A 253 0.74 -3.57 -23.91
C ASP A 253 0.45 -5.04 -24.24
N LYS A 254 0.68 -5.46 -25.49
CA LYS A 254 0.53 -6.87 -25.92
C LYS A 254 1.47 -7.83 -25.16
N ARG A 255 2.57 -7.32 -24.60
CA ARG A 255 3.53 -8.07 -23.78
C ARG A 255 3.04 -8.28 -22.35
N PHE A 256 1.93 -7.67 -21.94
CA PHE A 256 1.41 -7.86 -20.59
C PHE A 256 1.08 -9.32 -20.34
N LYS A 257 1.71 -9.89 -19.31
CA LYS A 257 1.34 -11.19 -18.76
C LYS A 257 0.76 -10.95 -17.38
N ARG A 258 -0.45 -11.46 -17.14
CA ARG A 258 -1.04 -11.45 -15.79
C ARG A 258 -0.16 -12.30 -14.87
N ALA A 259 0.03 -11.83 -13.65
CA ALA A 259 0.76 -12.58 -12.64
C ALA A 259 -0.07 -13.80 -12.21
N ASN A 260 0.60 -14.92 -11.92
CA ASN A 260 -0.05 -16.17 -11.51
C ASN A 260 -0.52 -16.16 -10.04
N ARG A 261 -0.25 -15.08 -9.30
CA ARG A 261 -0.57 -14.94 -7.87
C ARG A 261 -1.41 -13.69 -7.66
N SER A 262 -2.46 -13.82 -6.83
CA SER A 262 -3.26 -12.70 -6.39
C SER A 262 -2.51 -11.83 -5.36
N MET A 263 -3.00 -10.62 -5.12
CA MET A 263 -2.42 -9.70 -4.12
C MET A 263 -2.18 -10.35 -2.76
N SER A 264 -3.17 -11.10 -2.23
CA SER A 264 -3.09 -11.70 -0.90
C SER A 264 -1.97 -12.73 -0.76
N MET A 265 -1.60 -13.42 -1.86
CA MET A 265 -0.51 -14.39 -1.89
C MET A 265 0.87 -13.73 -1.93
N ILE A 266 0.96 -12.54 -2.52
CA ILE A 266 2.22 -11.79 -2.62
C ILE A 266 2.34 -10.73 -1.54
N GLY A 267 1.43 -10.71 -0.57
CA GLY A 267 1.48 -9.82 0.56
C GLY A 267 0.89 -8.44 0.29
N GLY A 268 -0.30 -8.36 -0.29
CA GLY A 268 -1.08 -7.13 -0.37
C GLY A 268 -2.57 -7.38 -0.35
#